data_AF-A0AA90Z6T3-F1
#
_entry.id   AF-A0AA90Z6T3-F1
#
_cell.length_a   1.000
_cell.length_b   1.000
_cell.length_c   1.000
_cell.angle_alpha   90.00
_cell.angle_beta   90.00
_cell.angle_gamma   90.00
#
_symmetry.space_group_name_H-M   'P 1'
#
loop_
_entity.id
_entity.type
_entity.pdbx_description
1 polymer ?
#
loop_
_entity_poly.entity_id
_entity_poly.type
_entity_poly.pdbx_seq_one_letter_code
_entity_poly.pdbx_strand_id
1 'polypeptide(L)'
;MKKENSGLFLELWLYHSLKTKFQETELIGIHHGVSVSKDYQSQVDSVDDLLRDSEINTGSTITEVDVLITKNNEPYCIIECKCKDKGNVGMPDVLKLKGTMSLLGVEKGILFTKNFRQDLGDSQVFENIYVIQDVLIMENILDQVFDIISSNN
;
A
#
# COMPACT_ATOMS: atom_id res chain seq x y z
N MET A 1 -16.63 -5.21 -22.93
CA MET A 1 -15.53 -4.59 -22.18
C MET A 1 -15.27 -5.41 -20.93
N LYS A 2 -14.10 -6.06 -20.82
CA LYS A 2 -13.70 -6.79 -19.62
C LYS A 2 -13.49 -5.80 -18.46
N LYS A 3 -14.01 -6.13 -17.28
CA LYS A 3 -13.93 -5.34 -16.01
C LYS A 3 -12.51 -5.31 -15.39
N GLU A 4 -11.45 -5.59 -16.16
CA GLU A 4 -10.10 -5.90 -15.63
C GLU A 4 -9.17 -4.67 -15.46
N ASN A 5 -9.53 -3.46 -15.88
CA ASN A 5 -8.55 -2.35 -15.96
C ASN A 5 -8.67 -1.22 -14.94
N SER A 6 -9.71 -1.16 -14.09
CA SER A 6 -9.87 -0.02 -13.18
C SER A 6 -9.00 -0.10 -11.93
N GLY A 7 -8.75 -1.31 -11.39
CA GLY A 7 -7.86 -1.53 -10.24
C GLY A 7 -6.43 -1.14 -10.55
N LEU A 8 -5.85 -1.79 -11.57
CA LEU A 8 -4.50 -1.51 -12.05
C LEU A 8 -4.28 -0.04 -12.43
N PHE A 9 -5.30 0.64 -12.99
CA PHE A 9 -5.18 2.06 -13.28
C PHE A 9 -4.99 2.91 -12.02
N LEU A 10 -5.72 2.63 -10.94
CA LEU A 10 -5.58 3.37 -9.68
C LEU A 10 -4.21 3.16 -9.04
N GLU A 11 -3.74 1.91 -9.05
CA GLU A 11 -2.44 1.51 -8.54
C GLU A 11 -1.30 2.22 -9.29
N LEU A 12 -1.32 2.14 -10.62
CA LEU A 12 -0.32 2.79 -11.48
C LEU A 12 -0.37 4.32 -11.39
N TRP A 13 -1.58 4.91 -11.37
CA TRP A 13 -1.73 6.35 -11.21
C TRP A 13 -1.15 6.84 -9.89
N LEU A 14 -1.46 6.15 -8.79
CA LEU A 14 -0.94 6.51 -7.47
C LEU A 14 0.59 6.32 -7.43
N TYR A 15 1.09 5.18 -7.91
CA TYR A 15 2.52 4.90 -8.01
C TYR A 15 3.28 6.01 -8.73
N HIS A 16 2.84 6.38 -9.95
CA HIS A 16 3.51 7.41 -10.73
C HIS A 16 3.40 8.78 -10.08
N SER A 17 2.26 9.11 -9.48
CA SER A 17 2.07 10.39 -8.78
C SER A 17 3.02 10.53 -7.58
N LEU A 18 3.16 9.47 -6.78
CA LEU A 18 4.08 9.43 -5.64
C LEU A 18 5.54 9.46 -6.11
N LYS A 19 5.88 8.68 -7.13
CA LYS A 19 7.24 8.64 -7.69
C LYS A 19 7.67 10.01 -8.22
N THR A 20 6.81 10.72 -8.94
CA THR A 20 7.09 12.08 -9.40
C THR A 20 7.26 13.06 -8.24
N LYS A 21 6.44 12.96 -7.18
CA LYS A 21 6.56 13.85 -6.02
C LYS A 21 7.88 13.64 -5.27
N PHE A 22 8.26 12.39 -5.03
CA PHE A 22 9.45 12.04 -4.23
C PHE A 22 10.72 11.90 -5.05
N GLN A 23 10.70 12.23 -6.36
CA GLN A 23 11.84 12.06 -7.26
C GLN A 23 13.12 12.77 -6.79
N GLU A 24 12.99 13.86 -6.02
CA GLU A 24 14.12 14.64 -5.47
C GLU A 24 14.45 14.28 -4.02
N THR A 25 13.68 13.39 -3.38
CA THR A 25 13.92 12.97 -2.00
C THR A 25 14.71 11.67 -1.99
N GLU A 26 16.05 11.77 -1.97
CA GLU A 26 16.98 10.62 -2.09
C GLU A 26 16.72 9.48 -1.10
N LEU A 27 16.07 9.77 0.02
CA LEU A 27 15.79 8.80 1.08
C LEU A 27 14.46 8.07 0.90
N ILE A 28 13.60 8.46 -0.06
CA ILE A 28 12.28 7.85 -0.24
C ILE A 28 12.24 7.04 -1.55
N GLY A 29 12.03 5.73 -1.43
CA GLY A 29 11.78 4.84 -2.56
C GLY A 29 10.29 4.54 -2.72
N ILE A 30 9.82 4.46 -3.98
CA ILE A 30 8.44 4.11 -4.33
C ILE A 30 8.46 2.88 -5.24
N HIS A 31 7.80 1.81 -4.82
CA HIS A 31 7.76 0.51 -5.50
C HIS A 31 6.30 0.10 -5.77
N HIS A 32 6.04 -0.62 -6.84
CA HIS A 32 4.70 -1.06 -7.26
C HIS A 32 4.64 -2.58 -7.44
N GLY A 33 3.54 -3.22 -7.02
CA GLY A 33 3.30 -4.65 -7.22
C GLY A 33 4.35 -5.53 -6.53
N VAL A 34 4.67 -5.23 -5.27
CA VAL A 34 5.70 -5.94 -4.52
C VAL A 34 5.15 -7.26 -4.00
N SER A 35 5.74 -8.37 -4.45
CA SER A 35 5.39 -9.70 -3.96
C SER A 35 6.10 -10.01 -2.65
N VAL A 36 5.35 -10.51 -1.67
CA VAL A 36 5.88 -10.97 -0.37
C VAL A 36 5.87 -12.50 -0.37
N SER A 37 7.05 -13.12 -0.38
CA SER A 37 7.22 -14.57 -0.33
C SER A 37 7.53 -15.07 1.09
N LYS A 38 7.29 -16.35 1.33
CA LYS A 38 7.52 -17.04 2.60
C LYS A 38 8.85 -17.79 2.59
N ASP A 39 9.92 -17.18 2.11
CA ASP A 39 11.19 -17.88 2.23
C ASP A 39 11.66 -17.89 3.69
N TYR A 40 11.90 -19.11 4.14
CA TYR A 40 12.10 -19.48 5.53
C TYR A 40 13.33 -18.74 6.07
N GLN A 41 13.14 -18.00 7.17
CA GLN A 41 14.17 -17.79 8.21
C GLN A 41 15.20 -16.65 8.09
N SER A 42 14.99 -15.60 7.31
CA SER A 42 15.74 -14.34 7.49
C SER A 42 14.80 -13.20 7.85
N GLN A 43 15.11 -12.45 8.90
CA GLN A 43 14.55 -11.12 9.11
C GLN A 43 14.70 -10.35 7.79
N VAL A 44 13.61 -9.74 7.31
CA VAL A 44 13.65 -8.91 6.11
C VAL A 44 14.39 -7.63 6.50
N ASP A 45 15.71 -7.65 6.37
CA ASP A 45 16.59 -6.55 6.79
C ASP A 45 16.77 -5.51 5.67
N SER A 46 16.36 -5.81 4.42
CA SER A 46 16.51 -4.89 3.29
C SER A 46 15.45 -5.05 2.19
N VAL A 47 15.23 -3.98 1.42
CA VAL A 47 14.34 -3.96 0.24
C VAL A 47 14.83 -4.89 -0.87
N ASP A 48 16.13 -5.12 -0.96
CA ASP A 48 16.73 -6.08 -1.88
C ASP A 48 16.21 -7.50 -1.61
N ASP A 49 15.97 -7.87 -0.36
CA ASP A 49 15.45 -9.19 0.01
C ASP A 49 13.98 -9.37 -0.41
N LEU A 50 13.23 -8.27 -0.56
CA LEU A 50 11.85 -8.28 -1.09
C LEU A 50 11.80 -8.29 -2.63
N LEU A 51 12.83 -7.77 -3.31
CA LEU A 51 12.86 -7.60 -4.76
C LEU A 51 13.65 -8.70 -5.50
N ARG A 52 14.41 -9.54 -4.79
CA ARG A 52 15.44 -10.41 -5.40
C ARG A 52 14.97 -11.63 -6.20
N ASP A 53 13.67 -11.96 -6.28
CA ASP A 53 13.27 -13.20 -6.97
C ASP A 53 12.06 -13.07 -7.91
N SER A 54 12.16 -12.24 -8.95
CA SER A 54 11.27 -12.40 -10.11
C SER A 54 11.65 -13.57 -11.02
N GLU A 55 12.84 -14.17 -10.87
CA GLU A 55 13.33 -15.23 -11.77
C GLU A 55 13.55 -16.61 -11.13
N ILE A 56 13.63 -16.75 -9.79
CA ILE A 56 13.79 -18.04 -9.09
C ILE A 56 12.81 -18.18 -7.91
N ASN A 57 11.56 -17.74 -8.06
CA ASN A 57 10.55 -17.95 -7.01
C ASN A 57 9.89 -19.35 -7.11
N THR A 58 10.47 -20.33 -6.42
CA THR A 58 9.80 -21.63 -6.11
C THR A 58 9.03 -21.60 -4.80
N GLY A 59 9.08 -20.48 -4.06
CA GLY A 59 8.28 -20.22 -2.87
C GLY A 59 6.85 -19.79 -3.21
N SER A 60 5.88 -20.14 -2.36
CA SER A 60 4.51 -19.64 -2.51
C SER A 60 4.42 -18.18 -2.08
N THR A 61 4.09 -17.26 -3.00
CA THR A 61 3.73 -15.87 -2.67
C THR A 61 2.64 -15.86 -1.60
N ILE A 62 2.89 -15.17 -0.48
CA ILE A 62 1.92 -15.02 0.60
C ILE A 62 0.91 -13.93 0.25
N THR A 63 1.41 -12.80 -0.24
CA THR A 63 0.59 -11.64 -0.57
C THR A 63 1.32 -10.69 -1.52
N GLU A 64 0.59 -9.79 -2.14
CA GLU A 64 1.10 -8.70 -2.98
C GLU A 64 0.70 -7.37 -2.35
N VAL A 65 1.62 -6.41 -2.42
CA VAL A 65 1.46 -5.02 -1.99
C VAL A 65 1.42 -4.12 -3.22
N ASP A 66 0.32 -3.38 -3.37
CA ASP A 66 0.11 -2.53 -4.55
C ASP A 66 1.16 -1.42 -4.67
N VAL A 67 1.43 -0.70 -3.57
CA VAL A 67 2.55 0.26 -3.47
C VAL A 67 3.29 0.11 -2.15
N LEU A 68 4.60 -0.04 -2.22
CA LEU A 68 5.51 0.00 -1.06
C LEU A 68 6.30 1.30 -1.10
N ILE A 69 6.33 2.00 0.02
CA ILE A 69 7.15 3.18 0.26
C ILE A 69 8.25 2.80 1.22
N THR A 70 9.48 3.12 0.85
CA THR A 70 10.67 2.89 1.66
C THR A 70 11.24 4.22 2.10
N LYS A 71 11.84 4.25 3.28
CA LYS A 71 12.58 5.40 3.80
C LYS A 71 13.94 4.91 4.26
N ASN A 72 15.02 5.50 3.77
CA ASN A 72 16.39 5.02 4.01
C ASN A 72 16.59 3.54 3.62
N ASN A 73 15.97 3.09 2.52
CA ASN A 73 15.97 1.69 2.06
C ASN A 73 15.31 0.68 3.02
N GLU A 74 14.54 1.14 4.00
CA GLU A 74 13.74 0.28 4.88
C GLU A 74 12.24 0.44 4.56
N PRO A 75 11.43 -0.64 4.63
CA PRO A 75 9.98 -0.55 4.49
C PRO A 75 9.37 0.46 5.48
N TYR A 76 8.67 1.48 4.97
CA TYR A 76 8.17 2.59 5.80
C TYR A 76 6.65 2.70 5.81
N CYS A 77 6.02 2.54 4.64
CA CYS A 77 4.57 2.58 4.50
C CYS A 77 4.14 1.66 3.37
N ILE A 78 3.05 0.93 3.55
CA ILE A 78 2.40 0.19 2.47
C ILE A 78 1.07 0.83 2.10
N ILE A 79 0.73 0.81 0.82
CA ILE A 79 -0.56 1.28 0.33
C ILE A 79 -1.24 0.14 -0.44
N GLU A 80 -2.48 -0.14 -0.07
CA GLU A 80 -3.35 -1.05 -0.80
C GLU A 80 -4.47 -0.25 -1.47
N CYS A 81 -4.59 -0.42 -2.78
CA CYS A 81 -5.60 0.20 -3.62
C CYS A 81 -6.85 -0.69 -3.73
N LYS A 82 -8.03 -0.06 -3.68
CA LYS A 82 -9.30 -0.75 -3.92
C LYS A 82 -10.22 0.08 -4.82
N CYS A 83 -10.44 -0.44 -6.02
CA CYS A 83 -11.34 0.12 -7.05
C CYS A 83 -12.75 -0.48 -7.05
N LYS A 84 -13.18 -1.12 -5.95
CA LYS A 84 -14.48 -1.75 -5.88
C LYS A 84 -15.60 -0.68 -5.71
N ASP A 85 -16.78 -0.95 -6.27
CA ASP A 85 -17.96 -0.09 -6.09
C ASP A 85 -18.41 -0.03 -4.61
N LYS A 86 -19.17 1.02 -4.24
CA LYS A 86 -19.67 1.27 -2.86
C LYS A 86 -20.18 -0.04 -2.22
N GLY A 87 -19.65 -0.39 -1.04
CA GLY A 87 -20.07 -1.55 -0.24
C GLY A 87 -19.22 -2.83 -0.36
N ASN A 88 -18.16 -2.86 -1.18
CA ASN A 88 -17.33 -4.07 -1.40
C ASN A 88 -15.90 -3.99 -0.83
N VAL A 89 -15.56 -2.87 -0.18
CA VAL A 89 -14.36 -2.74 0.64
C VAL A 89 -14.82 -2.80 2.10
N GLY A 90 -14.20 -3.66 2.92
CA GLY A 90 -14.65 -3.91 4.29
C GLY A 90 -13.54 -4.40 5.23
N MET A 91 -13.92 -4.85 6.44
CA MET A 91 -12.98 -5.33 7.46
C MET A 91 -11.95 -6.37 6.95
N PRO A 92 -12.29 -7.30 6.03
CA PRO A 92 -11.27 -8.19 5.46
C PRO A 92 -10.12 -7.48 4.72
N ASP A 93 -10.40 -6.37 4.02
CA ASP A 93 -9.36 -5.59 3.35
C ASP A 93 -8.45 -4.87 4.38
N VAL A 94 -9.04 -4.39 5.49
CA VAL A 94 -8.29 -3.79 6.62
C VAL A 94 -7.42 -4.83 7.32
N LEU A 95 -7.96 -6.03 7.57
CA LEU A 95 -7.22 -7.14 8.18
C LEU A 95 -6.11 -7.65 7.27
N LYS A 96 -6.33 -7.70 5.94
CA LYS A 96 -5.27 -8.00 4.96
C LYS A 96 -4.14 -6.98 5.11
N LEU A 97 -4.46 -5.69 5.07
CA LEU A 97 -3.47 -4.62 5.21
C LEU A 97 -2.69 -4.74 6.54
N LYS A 98 -3.37 -4.93 7.67
CA LYS A 98 -2.72 -5.10 8.98
C LYS A 98 -1.83 -6.35 9.05
N GLY A 99 -2.26 -7.45 8.45
CA GLY A 99 -1.48 -8.67 8.33
C GLY A 99 -0.19 -8.45 7.53
N THR A 100 -0.31 -7.80 6.37
CA THR A 100 0.83 -7.43 5.53
C THR A 100 1.79 -6.47 6.24
N MET A 101 1.28 -5.46 6.93
CA MET A 101 2.08 -4.56 7.77
C MET A 101 2.90 -5.34 8.80
N SER A 102 2.25 -6.29 9.49
CA SER A 102 2.89 -7.12 10.52
C SER A 102 3.96 -8.06 9.93
N LEU A 103 3.73 -8.60 8.74
CA LEU A 103 4.70 -9.45 8.03
C LEU A 103 5.95 -8.67 7.61
N LEU A 104 5.79 -7.42 7.19
CA LEU A 104 6.87 -6.57 6.68
C LEU A 104 7.52 -5.69 7.77
N GLY A 105 7.04 -5.75 9.01
CA GLY A 105 7.53 -4.86 10.08
C GLY A 105 7.23 -3.38 9.84
N VAL A 106 6.18 -3.07 9.08
CA VAL A 106 5.84 -1.70 8.68
C VAL A 106 4.79 -1.11 9.64
N GLU A 107 5.05 0.09 10.14
CA GLU A 107 4.14 0.75 11.08
C GLU A 107 2.97 1.48 10.42
N LYS A 108 3.12 1.95 9.17
CA LYS A 108 2.11 2.75 8.46
C LYS A 108 1.47 1.98 7.31
N GLY A 109 0.14 1.99 7.27
CA GLY A 109 -0.63 1.41 6.17
C GLY A 109 -1.66 2.40 5.65
N ILE A 110 -1.80 2.51 4.33
CA ILE A 110 -2.84 3.33 3.71
C ILE A 110 -3.77 2.41 2.90
N LEU A 111 -5.06 2.44 3.20
CA LEU A 111 -6.09 1.85 2.35
C LEU A 111 -6.63 2.95 1.43
N PHE A 112 -6.24 2.90 0.16
CA PHE A 112 -6.54 3.92 -0.84
C PHE A 112 -7.72 3.49 -1.72
N THR A 113 -8.87 4.16 -1.58
CA THR A 113 -10.14 3.65 -2.11
C THR A 113 -10.88 4.67 -2.95
N LYS A 114 -11.59 4.18 -3.98
CA LYS A 114 -12.41 5.05 -4.84
C LYS A 114 -13.72 5.52 -4.20
N ASN A 115 -14.34 4.73 -3.33
CA ASN A 115 -15.75 4.91 -2.93
C ASN A 115 -16.07 4.33 -1.54
N PHE A 116 -15.10 4.18 -0.64
CA PHE A 116 -15.38 3.62 0.69
C PHE A 116 -16.22 4.60 1.51
N ARG A 117 -17.51 4.34 1.70
CA ARG A 117 -18.33 4.98 2.74
C ARG A 117 -19.47 4.08 3.16
N GLN A 118 -19.76 4.11 4.47
CA GLN A 118 -20.85 3.42 5.20
C GLN A 118 -20.50 1.93 5.34
N ASP A 119 -19.93 1.40 6.42
CA ASP A 119 -20.34 1.49 7.82
C ASP A 119 -19.12 1.29 8.72
N LEU A 120 -18.39 2.37 9.03
CA LEU A 120 -17.48 2.38 10.18
C LEU A 120 -18.33 2.29 11.44
N GLY A 121 -18.83 1.10 11.75
CA GLY A 121 -19.33 0.80 13.07
C GLY A 121 -18.18 0.97 14.04
N ASP A 122 -18.12 2.12 14.72
CA ASP A 122 -17.37 2.48 15.92
C ASP A 122 -15.90 2.01 16.06
N SER A 123 -15.28 1.39 15.07
CA SER A 123 -13.88 1.00 15.11
C SER A 123 -13.07 2.21 14.68
N GLN A 124 -12.64 2.99 15.67
CA GLN A 124 -11.44 3.81 15.56
C GLN A 124 -10.40 2.99 14.79
N VAL A 125 -10.08 3.49 13.60
CA VAL A 125 -9.20 2.86 12.61
C VAL A 125 -7.93 2.42 13.34
N PHE A 126 -7.62 1.12 13.30
CA PHE A 126 -6.49 0.51 13.98
C PHE A 126 -5.26 1.42 13.91
N GLU A 127 -4.58 1.63 15.05
CA GLU A 127 -3.43 2.54 15.17
C GLU A 127 -2.51 2.45 13.94
N ASN A 128 -2.27 3.60 13.31
CA ASN A 128 -1.41 3.81 12.13
C ASN A 128 -1.90 3.22 10.78
N ILE A 129 -3.16 2.78 10.70
CA ILE A 129 -3.84 2.56 9.42
C ILE A 129 -4.63 3.81 9.04
N TYR A 130 -4.46 4.29 7.81
CA TYR A 130 -5.13 5.46 7.27
C TYR A 130 -6.01 5.05 6.11
N VAL A 131 -7.26 5.52 6.09
CA VAL A 131 -8.20 5.21 5.00
C VAL A 131 -8.46 6.49 4.22
N ILE A 132 -8.12 6.47 2.93
CA ILE A 132 -8.33 7.59 2.01
C ILE A 132 -9.42 7.18 1.00
N GLN A 133 -10.45 8.02 0.87
CA GLN A 133 -11.69 7.72 0.13
C GLN A 133 -12.00 8.78 -0.91
N ASP A 134 -12.95 8.48 -1.81
CA ASP A 134 -13.48 9.39 -2.83
C ASP A 134 -12.40 9.99 -3.76
N VAL A 135 -11.31 9.24 -4.01
CA VAL A 135 -10.05 9.71 -4.61
C VAL A 135 -10.19 10.26 -6.05
N LEU A 136 -11.23 9.86 -6.79
CA LEU A 136 -11.48 10.37 -8.15
C LEU A 136 -12.22 11.72 -8.16
N ILE A 137 -12.65 12.21 -6.99
CA ILE A 137 -13.52 13.39 -6.87
C ILE A 137 -12.83 14.48 -6.04
N MET A 138 -11.71 14.18 -5.37
CA MET A 138 -11.00 15.11 -4.48
C MET A 138 -9.67 15.61 -5.09
N GLU A 139 -9.52 16.93 -5.22
CA GLU A 139 -8.35 17.57 -5.85
C GLU A 139 -7.06 17.50 -4.99
N ASN A 140 -7.17 17.31 -3.67
CA ASN A 140 -6.04 17.35 -2.72
C ASN A 140 -5.68 15.98 -2.12
N ILE A 141 -6.05 14.90 -2.81
CA ILE A 141 -5.91 13.54 -2.28
C ILE A 141 -4.44 13.14 -2.04
N LEU A 142 -3.53 13.64 -2.87
CA LEU A 142 -2.11 13.36 -2.75
C LEU A 142 -1.48 14.09 -1.55
N ASP A 143 -1.94 15.31 -1.25
CA ASP A 143 -1.46 16.05 -0.09
C ASP A 143 -1.80 15.32 1.22
N GLN A 144 -2.96 14.69 1.31
CA GLN A 144 -3.30 13.84 2.47
C GLN A 144 -2.38 12.62 2.58
N VAL A 145 -2.08 11.96 1.46
CA VAL A 145 -1.11 10.85 1.43
C VAL A 145 0.26 11.34 1.90
N PHE A 146 0.68 12.52 1.45
CA PHE A 146 1.95 13.11 1.87
C PHE A 146 1.98 13.45 3.34
N ASP A 147 0.93 14.07 3.89
CA ASP A 147 0.84 14.38 5.31
C ASP A 147 0.98 13.11 6.16
N ILE A 148 0.39 12.00 5.72
CA ILE A 148 0.53 10.70 6.41
C ILE A 148 1.96 10.18 6.32
N ILE A 149 2.59 10.25 5.14
CA ILE A 149 3.98 9.79 4.94
C ILE A 149 4.96 10.68 5.71
N SER A 150 4.73 11.99 5.76
CA SER A 150 5.61 12.99 6.36
C SER A 150 5.32 13.25 7.83
N SER A 151 4.17 12.84 8.35
CA SER A 151 3.87 12.92 9.79
C SER A 151 4.87 12.10 10.59
N ASN A 152 5.45 12.69 11.62
CA ASN A 152 6.29 11.95 12.54
C ASN A 152 5.39 11.14 13.48
N ASN A 153 5.72 9.86 13.67
CA ASN A 153 5.55 9.22 14.98
C ASN A 153 6.70 9.71 15.86
#